data_AF-A0A7L0AR85-F1
#
_entry.id   AF-A0A7L0AR85-F1
#
_cell.length_a   1.000
_cell.length_b   1.000
_cell.length_c   1.000
_cell.angle_alpha   90.00
_cell.angle_beta   90.00
_cell.angle_gamma   90.00
#
_symmetry.space_group_name_H-M   'P 1'
#
loop_
_entity.id
_entity.type
_entity.pdbx_description
1 polymer ?
#
loop_
_entity_poly.entity_id
_entity_poly.type
_entity_poly.pdbx_seq_one_letter_code
_entity_poly.pdbx_strand_id
1 'polypeptide(L)'
;YVLKPTFTAQQITNLDKQAKLSRAYDGTTYLPGIVGLNNIKANDYANAVLQALSNVPPLRNYFLEEENYKSIQRPPGDIMFLLVQRFGELMRKLWNPRNFKAHVSPHEMLQAVVLCSKKNFQITKQGDGVDFLSWFLNALHSALGGTKKKKKSE
;
A
#
# COMPACT_ATOMS: atom_id res chain seq x y z
N TYR A 1 -5.90 0.82 16.63
CA TYR A 1 -6.69 0.53 15.41
C TYR A 1 -6.57 1.61 14.33
N VAL A 2 -6.71 2.91 14.62
CA VAL A 2 -6.66 3.91 13.52
C VAL A 2 -5.23 4.34 13.14
N LEU A 3 -4.35 4.52 14.13
CA LEU A 3 -2.96 4.94 13.86
C LEU A 3 -2.13 3.84 13.15
N LYS A 4 -2.35 2.59 13.55
CA LYS A 4 -1.76 1.38 12.97
C LYS A 4 -2.85 0.31 12.86
N PRO A 5 -3.57 0.22 11.72
CA PRO A 5 -4.56 -0.83 11.53
C PRO A 5 -3.86 -2.19 11.47
N THR A 6 -4.44 -3.19 12.13
CA THR A 6 -3.94 -4.57 12.16
C THR A 6 -5.07 -5.50 11.73
N PHE A 7 -4.69 -6.57 11.02
CA PHE A 7 -5.62 -7.55 10.49
C PHE A 7 -5.20 -8.94 10.95
N THR A 8 -6.13 -9.72 11.46
CA THR A 8 -5.90 -11.15 11.74
C THR A 8 -6.11 -11.97 10.46
N ALA A 9 -5.52 -13.16 10.37
CA ALA A 9 -5.73 -14.06 9.22
C ALA A 9 -7.22 -14.35 8.96
N GLN A 10 -8.03 -14.48 10.03
CA GLN A 10 -9.47 -14.66 9.93
C GLN A 10 -10.18 -13.42 9.36
N GLN A 11 -9.76 -12.20 9.76
CA GLN A 11 -10.29 -10.97 9.19
C GLN A 11 -9.95 -10.88 7.69
N ILE A 12 -8.70 -11.15 7.32
CA ILE A 12 -8.23 -11.11 5.93
C ILE A 12 -9.05 -12.08 5.04
N THR A 13 -9.27 -13.31 5.51
CA THR A 13 -10.05 -14.32 4.78
C THR A 13 -11.51 -13.92 4.56
N ASN A 14 -12.06 -13.09 5.46
CA ASN A 14 -13.45 -12.65 5.41
C ASN A 14 -13.63 -11.32 4.68
N LEU A 15 -12.56 -10.61 4.31
CA LEU A 15 -12.64 -9.31 3.62
C LEU A 15 -13.41 -9.40 2.30
N ASP A 16 -13.17 -10.45 1.50
CA ASP A 16 -13.83 -10.64 0.20
C ASP A 16 -15.29 -11.12 0.33
N LYS A 17 -15.68 -11.56 1.53
CA LYS A 17 -17.02 -12.12 1.80
C LYS A 17 -17.97 -11.10 2.43
N GLN A 18 -17.46 -9.96 2.88
CA GLN A 18 -18.26 -8.94 3.57
C GLN A 18 -18.62 -7.78 2.65
N ALA A 19 -19.87 -7.76 2.17
CA ALA A 19 -20.47 -6.60 1.51
C ALA A 19 -20.99 -5.52 2.50
N LYS A 20 -20.59 -5.59 3.77
CA LYS A 20 -21.10 -4.69 4.81
C LYS A 20 -20.42 -3.34 4.72
N LEU A 21 -21.22 -2.29 4.54
CA LEU A 21 -20.75 -0.91 4.66
C LEU A 21 -20.17 -0.66 6.06
N SER A 22 -18.97 -0.10 6.08
CA SER A 22 -18.34 0.46 7.27
C SER A 22 -18.77 1.91 7.45
N ARG A 23 -18.80 2.38 8.69
CA ARG A 23 -19.19 3.76 9.01
C ARG A 23 -18.00 4.49 9.60
N ALA A 24 -17.63 5.60 8.95
CA ALA A 24 -16.63 6.51 9.45
C ALA A 24 -17.17 7.32 10.64
N TYR A 25 -16.27 7.95 11.40
CA TYR A 25 -16.65 8.75 12.57
C TYR A 25 -17.51 9.97 12.21
N ASP A 26 -17.29 10.55 11.03
CA ASP A 26 -18.10 11.64 10.48
C ASP A 26 -19.51 11.20 10.00
N GLY A 27 -19.84 9.91 10.14
CA GLY A 27 -21.12 9.35 9.75
C GLY A 27 -21.17 8.84 8.31
N THR A 28 -20.15 9.10 7.50
CA THR A 28 -20.07 8.64 6.10
C THR A 28 -19.96 7.12 6.04
N THR A 29 -20.71 6.50 5.13
CA THR A 29 -20.59 5.06 4.87
C THR A 29 -19.61 4.82 3.74
N TYR A 30 -18.81 3.76 3.86
CA TYR A 30 -17.83 3.36 2.85
C TYR A 30 -17.61 1.85 2.87
N LEU A 31 -17.15 1.29 1.75
CA LEU A 31 -16.66 -0.09 1.72
C LEU A 31 -15.15 -0.08 1.96
N PRO A 32 -14.61 -0.88 2.90
CA PRO A 32 -13.17 -1.06 3.03
C PRO A 32 -12.56 -1.44 1.68
N GLY A 33 -11.44 -0.81 1.31
CA GLY A 33 -10.83 -0.97 -0.01
C GLY A 33 -11.40 -0.05 -1.09
N ILE A 34 -12.64 0.46 -0.93
CA ILE A 34 -13.28 1.45 -1.81
C ILE A 34 -13.39 2.78 -1.08
N VAL A 35 -12.23 3.39 -0.82
CA VAL A 35 -12.08 4.69 -0.16
C VAL A 35 -11.24 5.62 -1.01
N GLY A 36 -11.58 6.91 -1.05
CA GLY A 36 -10.86 7.87 -1.89
C GLY A 36 -9.42 8.08 -1.43
N LEU A 37 -8.49 8.22 -2.38
CA LEU A 37 -7.16 8.74 -2.10
C LEU A 37 -7.13 10.25 -2.33
N ASN A 38 -6.56 11.00 -1.39
CA ASN A 38 -6.43 12.45 -1.57
C ASN A 38 -5.55 12.77 -2.80
N ASN A 39 -6.06 13.63 -3.69
CA ASN A 39 -5.23 14.26 -4.71
C ASN A 39 -4.52 15.46 -4.07
N ILE A 40 -3.20 15.38 -3.94
CA ILE A 40 -2.40 16.42 -3.29
C ILE A 40 -2.06 17.51 -4.31
N LYS A 41 -1.68 17.10 -5.54
CA LYS A 41 -1.45 17.96 -6.70
C LYS A 41 -1.77 17.21 -7.99
N ALA A 42 -0.78 16.56 -8.59
CA ALA A 42 -0.87 15.89 -9.88
C ALA A 42 -0.49 14.41 -9.74
N ASN A 43 -1.02 13.74 -8.71
CA ASN A 43 -0.68 12.36 -8.34
C ASN A 43 -1.81 11.36 -8.60
N ASP A 44 -2.75 11.72 -9.46
CA ASP A 44 -3.88 10.90 -9.88
C ASP A 44 -3.45 9.61 -10.58
N TYR A 45 -2.41 9.66 -11.42
CA TYR A 45 -1.80 8.47 -12.05
C TYR A 45 -1.38 7.42 -11.02
N ALA A 46 -0.71 7.86 -9.94
CA ALA A 46 -0.28 6.98 -8.86
C ALA A 46 -1.47 6.51 -8.02
N ASN A 47 -2.45 7.39 -7.75
CA ASN A 47 -3.66 7.01 -7.02
C ASN A 47 -4.44 5.90 -7.73
N ALA A 48 -4.60 6.00 -9.06
CA ALA A 48 -5.28 4.98 -9.86
C ALA A 48 -4.57 3.62 -9.76
N VAL A 49 -3.24 3.60 -9.90
CA VAL A 49 -2.44 2.38 -9.79
C VAL A 49 -2.48 1.79 -8.38
N LEU A 50 -2.33 2.61 -7.34
CA LEU A 50 -2.38 2.15 -5.95
C LEU A 50 -3.76 1.56 -5.60
N GLN A 51 -4.84 2.16 -6.10
CA GLN A 51 -6.20 1.62 -5.95
C GLN A 51 -6.39 0.30 -6.70
N ALA A 52 -5.88 0.20 -7.92
CA ALA A 52 -5.93 -1.05 -8.69
C ALA A 52 -5.21 -2.19 -7.95
N LEU A 53 -3.99 -1.94 -7.47
CA LEU A 53 -3.21 -2.93 -6.72
C LEU A 53 -3.83 -3.27 -5.35
N SER A 54 -4.50 -2.31 -4.70
CA SER A 54 -5.20 -2.51 -3.43
C SER A 54 -6.34 -3.53 -3.52
N ASN A 55 -6.93 -3.66 -4.70
CA ASN A 55 -8.04 -4.58 -4.95
C ASN A 55 -7.59 -5.93 -5.52
N VAL A 56 -6.28 -6.20 -5.61
CA VAL A 56 -5.75 -7.52 -5.99
C VAL A 56 -5.61 -8.39 -4.73
N PRO A 57 -6.49 -9.39 -4.49
CA PRO A 57 -6.60 -10.04 -3.18
C PRO A 57 -5.30 -10.70 -2.67
N PRO A 58 -4.52 -11.45 -3.49
CA PRO A 58 -3.26 -12.03 -3.00
C PRO A 58 -2.23 -10.98 -2.57
N LEU A 59 -2.10 -9.90 -3.35
CA LEU A 59 -1.18 -8.80 -3.06
C LEU A 59 -1.63 -8.04 -1.81
N ARG A 60 -2.91 -7.68 -1.76
CA ARG A 60 -3.54 -7.04 -0.60
C ARG A 60 -3.29 -7.85 0.66
N ASN A 61 -3.66 -9.14 0.66
CA ASN A 61 -3.56 -10.01 1.83
C ASN A 61 -2.13 -10.09 2.36
N TYR A 62 -1.15 -10.19 1.45
CA TYR A 62 0.27 -10.16 1.80
C TYR A 62 0.66 -8.88 2.56
N PHE A 63 0.22 -7.71 2.06
CA PHE A 63 0.55 -6.41 2.62
C PHE A 63 -0.28 -5.97 3.83
N LEU A 64 -1.44 -6.61 4.08
CA LEU A 64 -2.25 -6.35 5.29
C LEU A 64 -1.62 -6.92 6.56
N GLU A 65 -0.77 -7.93 6.42
CA GLU A 65 -0.04 -8.56 7.53
C GLU A 65 1.45 -8.21 7.45
N GLU A 66 1.88 -7.33 8.35
CA GLU A 66 3.24 -6.82 8.39
C GLU A 66 4.30 -7.91 8.64
N GLU A 67 3.90 -9.00 9.31
CA GLU A 67 4.74 -10.18 9.55
C GLU A 67 5.28 -10.80 8.24
N ASN A 68 4.52 -10.68 7.14
CA ASN A 68 4.88 -11.27 5.85
C ASN A 68 6.13 -10.67 5.22
N TYR A 69 6.47 -9.43 5.57
CA TYR A 69 7.59 -8.72 4.96
C TYR A 69 8.56 -8.09 5.98
N LYS A 70 8.18 -7.90 7.25
CA LYS A 70 9.05 -7.22 8.25
C LYS A 70 10.38 -7.94 8.51
N SER A 71 10.42 -9.26 8.34
CA SER A 71 11.58 -10.11 8.64
C SER A 71 12.53 -10.27 7.45
N ILE A 72 12.21 -9.66 6.30
CA ILE A 72 13.06 -9.69 5.11
C ILE A 72 14.38 -8.96 5.42
N GLN A 73 15.49 -9.65 5.20
CA GLN A 73 16.82 -9.08 5.37
C GLN A 73 17.12 -8.06 4.27
N ARG A 74 17.74 -6.94 4.67
CA ARG A 74 17.98 -5.79 3.79
C ARG A 74 19.45 -5.40 3.83
N PRO A 75 20.04 -5.01 2.69
CA PRO A 75 21.35 -4.39 2.67
C PRO A 75 21.35 -3.09 3.50
N PRO A 76 22.46 -2.73 4.16
CA PRO A 76 22.61 -1.42 4.76
C PRO A 76 22.41 -0.31 3.71
N GLY A 77 21.60 0.71 4.06
CA GLY A 77 21.31 1.83 3.16
C GLY A 77 20.26 1.55 2.08
N ASP A 78 19.56 0.40 2.12
CA ASP A 78 18.48 0.10 1.17
C ASP A 78 17.23 0.97 1.43
N ILE A 79 17.09 2.01 0.59
CA ILE A 79 15.92 2.89 0.60
C ILE A 79 14.69 2.26 -0.04
N MET A 80 14.85 1.24 -0.90
CA MET A 80 13.75 0.68 -1.69
C MET A 80 12.74 -0.04 -0.80
N PHE A 81 13.19 -0.60 0.32
CA PHE A 81 12.30 -1.25 1.27
C PHE A 81 11.29 -0.28 1.91
N LEU A 82 11.55 1.02 1.89
CA LEU A 82 10.57 2.02 2.33
C LEU A 82 9.28 1.93 1.50
N LEU A 83 9.36 1.56 0.21
CA LEU A 83 8.18 1.32 -0.62
C LEU A 83 7.33 0.18 -0.06
N VAL A 84 7.95 -0.93 0.32
CA VAL A 84 7.27 -2.09 0.91
C VAL A 84 6.54 -1.69 2.20
N GLN A 85 7.24 -0.97 3.08
CA GLN A 85 6.67 -0.54 4.36
C GLN A 85 5.50 0.43 4.17
N ARG A 86 5.69 1.49 3.36
CA ARG A 86 4.66 2.51 3.12
C ARG A 86 3.47 1.97 2.32
N PHE A 87 3.71 1.02 1.42
CA PHE A 87 2.64 0.36 0.69
C PHE A 87 1.80 -0.51 1.62
N GLY A 88 2.42 -1.29 2.51
CA GLY A 88 1.68 -2.05 3.53
C GLY A 88 0.93 -1.17 4.53
N GLU A 89 1.50 -0.04 4.93
CA GLU A 89 0.77 0.97 5.73
C GLU A 89 -0.44 1.54 4.98
N LEU A 90 -0.28 1.87 3.70
CA LEU A 90 -1.37 2.39 2.86
C LEU A 90 -2.49 1.34 2.70
N MET A 91 -2.13 0.09 2.40
CA MET A 91 -3.09 -1.02 2.29
C MET A 91 -3.92 -1.18 3.56
N ARG A 92 -3.26 -1.18 4.71
CA ARG A 92 -3.92 -1.31 6.01
C ARG A 92 -4.86 -0.13 6.29
N LYS A 93 -4.52 1.09 5.85
CA LYS A 93 -5.40 2.27 5.96
C LYS A 93 -6.59 2.20 5.01
N LEU A 94 -6.39 1.76 3.77
CA LEU A 94 -7.46 1.63 2.76
C LEU A 94 -8.50 0.58 3.17
N TRP A 95 -8.04 -0.56 3.70
CA TRP A 95 -8.91 -1.66 4.10
C TRP A 95 -9.36 -1.60 5.56
N ASN A 96 -9.08 -0.51 6.28
CA ASN A 96 -9.50 -0.36 7.67
C ASN A 96 -11.04 -0.18 7.74
N PRO A 97 -11.79 -1.09 8.39
CA PRO A 97 -13.25 -0.97 8.55
C PRO A 97 -13.66 0.05 9.63
N ARG A 98 -12.69 0.70 10.28
CA ARG A 98 -12.90 1.68 11.35
C ARG A 98 -12.10 2.96 11.08
N ASN A 99 -12.20 3.52 9.88
CA ASN A 99 -11.55 4.79 9.54
C ASN A 99 -12.29 5.97 10.16
N PHE A 100 -11.56 7.03 10.48
CA PHE A 100 -12.17 8.29 10.92
C PHE A 100 -12.91 9.00 9.80
N LYS A 101 -12.43 8.86 8.56
CA LYS A 101 -12.97 9.51 7.34
C LYS A 101 -13.00 8.51 6.19
N ALA A 102 -13.90 8.71 5.22
CA ALA A 102 -14.00 7.88 4.02
C ALA A 102 -12.92 8.16 2.95
N HIS A 103 -11.79 8.75 3.33
CA HIS A 103 -10.64 8.99 2.46
C HIS A 103 -9.32 8.82 3.21
N VAL A 104 -8.27 8.47 2.46
CA VAL A 104 -6.92 8.24 2.98
C VAL A 104 -5.93 9.12 2.22
N SER A 105 -5.04 9.78 2.95
CA SER A 105 -3.94 10.53 2.32
C SER A 105 -2.79 9.58 1.95
N PRO A 106 -2.39 9.51 0.67
CA PRO A 106 -1.26 8.69 0.23
C PRO A 106 0.09 9.40 0.42
N HIS A 107 0.16 10.54 1.14
CA HIS A 107 1.37 11.38 1.18
C HIS A 107 2.65 10.61 1.51
N GLU A 108 2.66 9.81 2.59
CA GLU A 108 3.83 9.01 2.98
C GLU A 108 4.25 7.99 1.91
N MET A 109 3.27 7.38 1.23
CA MET A 109 3.53 6.46 0.13
C MET A 109 4.17 7.20 -1.04
N LEU A 110 3.66 8.37 -1.38
CA LEU A 110 4.17 9.18 -2.48
C LEU A 110 5.56 9.75 -2.18
N GLN A 111 5.86 10.10 -0.93
CA GLN A 111 7.22 10.50 -0.53
C GLN A 111 8.21 9.35 -0.73
N ALA A 112 7.84 8.13 -0.36
CA ALA A 112 8.66 6.95 -0.62
C ALA A 112 8.85 6.72 -2.12
N VAL A 113 7.80 6.91 -2.94
CA VAL A 113 7.87 6.85 -4.40
C VAL A 113 8.85 7.88 -4.95
N VAL A 114 8.75 9.14 -4.55
CA VAL A 114 9.64 10.22 -5.01
C VAL A 114 11.09 9.90 -4.69
N LEU A 115 11.36 9.46 -3.46
CA LEU A 115 12.70 9.11 -2.99
C LEU A 115 13.29 7.92 -3.77
N CYS A 116 12.54 6.81 -3.84
CA CYS A 116 13.02 5.56 -4.43
C CYS A 116 13.11 5.62 -5.97
N SER A 117 12.26 6.43 -6.60
CA SER A 117 12.30 6.67 -8.05
C SER A 117 13.31 7.74 -8.46
N LYS A 118 14.05 8.32 -7.51
CA LYS A 118 14.98 9.44 -7.75
C LYS A 118 14.31 10.61 -8.47
N LYS A 119 13.09 10.97 -8.03
CA LYS A 119 12.24 12.04 -8.59
C LYS A 119 11.71 11.80 -10.00
N ASN A 120 11.72 10.56 -10.51
CA ASN A 120 11.05 10.22 -11.77
C ASN A 120 9.52 10.30 -11.64
N PHE A 121 8.96 9.91 -10.49
CA PHE A 121 7.53 10.00 -10.19
C PHE A 121 7.30 11.04 -9.09
N GLN A 122 6.88 12.23 -9.48
CA GLN A 122 6.69 13.37 -8.56
C GLN A 122 5.23 13.54 -8.16
N ILE A 123 5.01 14.21 -7.02
CA ILE A 123 3.66 14.58 -6.55
C ILE A 123 3.15 15.80 -7.32
N THR A 124 4.06 16.73 -7.63
CA THR A 124 3.76 18.03 -8.26
C THR A 124 3.69 17.99 -9.78
N LYS A 125 4.16 16.90 -10.41
CA LYS A 125 4.14 16.70 -11.86
C LYS A 125 3.47 15.37 -12.16
N GLN A 126 2.47 15.40 -13.04
CA GLN A 126 1.77 14.21 -13.50
C GLN A 126 2.73 13.30 -14.26
N GLY A 127 2.70 12.01 -13.91
CA GLY A 127 3.38 10.95 -14.63
C GLY A 127 2.39 10.08 -15.40
N ASP A 128 2.91 9.11 -16.14
CA ASP A 128 2.10 8.10 -16.80
C ASP A 128 1.81 6.92 -15.85
N GLY A 129 0.59 6.40 -15.89
CA GLY A 129 0.15 5.32 -15.01
C GLY A 129 0.79 3.97 -15.35
N VAL A 130 1.06 3.69 -16.62
CA VAL A 130 1.69 2.46 -17.09
C VAL A 130 3.18 2.46 -16.73
N ASP A 131 3.86 3.59 -16.92
CA ASP A 131 5.24 3.76 -16.49
C ASP A 131 5.38 3.59 -14.98
N PHE A 132 4.49 4.22 -14.22
CA PHE A 132 4.47 4.11 -12.77
C PHE A 132 4.20 2.68 -12.30
N LEU A 133 3.19 2.00 -12.85
CA LEU A 133 2.86 0.62 -12.53
C LEU A 133 4.04 -0.32 -12.80
N SER A 134 4.65 -0.20 -13.99
CA SER A 134 5.78 -1.03 -14.42
C SER A 134 6.98 -0.85 -13.50
N TRP A 135 7.34 0.39 -13.19
CA TRP A 135 8.40 0.68 -12.23
C TRP A 135 8.05 0.16 -10.83
N PHE A 136 6.82 0.42 -10.37
CA PHE A 136 6.42 0.15 -8.99
C PHE A 136 6.40 -1.34 -8.66
N LEU A 137 5.87 -2.18 -9.57
CA LEU A 137 5.89 -3.63 -9.40
C LEU A 137 7.32 -4.19 -9.41
N ASN A 138 8.17 -3.72 -10.32
CA ASN A 138 9.58 -4.14 -10.37
C ASN A 138 10.34 -3.71 -9.11
N ALA A 139 10.08 -2.50 -8.62
CA ALA A 139 10.66 -1.97 -7.39
C ALA A 139 10.22 -2.79 -6.17
N LEU A 140 8.92 -3.10 -6.04
CA LEU A 140 8.40 -3.96 -4.98
C LEU A 140 9.01 -5.37 -5.03
N HIS A 141 9.05 -5.99 -6.21
CA HIS A 141 9.66 -7.32 -6.39
C HIS A 141 11.13 -7.32 -5.94
N SER A 142 11.90 -6.32 -6.37
CA SER A 142 13.31 -6.17 -6.02
C SER A 142 13.50 -5.97 -4.50
N ALA A 143 12.68 -5.12 -3.89
CA ALA A 143 12.74 -4.80 -2.46
C ALA A 143 12.30 -5.97 -1.56
N LEU A 144 11.43 -6.85 -2.04
CA LEU A 144 10.99 -8.07 -1.34
C LEU A 144 11.99 -9.24 -1.46
N GLY A 145 13.18 -9.00 -2.04
CA GLY A 145 14.25 -10.00 -2.17
C GLY A 145 14.43 -10.56 -3.59
N GLY A 146 13.57 -10.17 -4.53
CA GLY A 146 13.65 -10.58 -5.94
C GLY A 146 13.68 -12.10 -6.11
N THR A 147 14.57 -12.58 -6.98
CA THR A 147 14.81 -14.02 -7.25
C THR A 147 15.90 -14.64 -6.37
N LYS A 148 16.43 -13.91 -5.38
CA LYS A 148 17.49 -14.44 -4.51
C LYS A 148 16.91 -15.54 -3.62
N LYS A 149 17.46 -16.75 -3.69
CA LYS A 149 17.11 -17.85 -2.77
C LYS A 149 17.26 -17.37 -1.32
N LYS A 150 16.24 -17.58 -0.48
CA LYS A 150 16.38 -17.45 0.98
C LYS A 150 17.63 -18.23 1.39
N LYS A 151 18.62 -17.55 1.97
CA LYS A 151 19.69 -18.24 2.68
C LYS A 151 18.99 -19.04 3.79
N LYS A 152 19.08 -20.37 3.74
CA LYS A 152 18.66 -21.21 4.86
C LYS A 152 19.48 -20.74 6.06
N SER A 153 18.80 -20.28 7.10
CA SER A 153 19.39 -20.13 8.42
C SER A 153 19.72 -21.54 8.92
N GLU A 154 21.01 -21.80 9.12
CA GLU A 154 21.51 -22.93 9.94
C GLU A 154 21.24 -22.67 11.42
#